data_AF-A0A7W0UY42-F1
#
_entry.id   AF-A0A7W0UY42-F1
#
_cell.length_a   1.000
_cell.length_b   1.000
_cell.length_c   1.000
_cell.angle_alpha   90.00
_cell.angle_beta   90.00
_cell.angle_gamma   90.00
#
_symmetry.space_group_name_H-M   'P 1'
#
loop_
_entity.id
_entity.type
_entity.pdbx_description
1 polymer ?
#
loop_
_entity_poly.entity_id
_entity_poly.type
_entity_poly.pdbx_seq_one_letter_code
_entity_poly.pdbx_strand_id
1 'polypeptide(L)'
;MELLTPELRAGLPKLYAQEKNKDPIVHVKFFTPDSSWTWFITEGQAEEDDFIFFGYVIGQTREWGYISLNELSSVHGPYGLPIERDLHFQPGPMSEVLKREGHEQG
;
A
#
# COMPACT_ATOMS: atom_id res chain seq x y z
N MET A 1 3.30 -6.17 14.42
CA MET A 1 4.28 -5.36 13.65
C MET A 1 3.65 -4.01 13.38
N GLU A 2 4.39 -2.91 13.43
CA GLU A 2 3.84 -1.59 13.09
C GLU A 2 3.81 -1.41 11.57
N LEU A 3 2.62 -1.09 11.03
CA LEU A 3 2.41 -0.91 9.57
C LEU A 3 3.11 0.35 9.07
N LEU A 4 2.92 1.49 9.75
CA LEU A 4 3.53 2.78 9.39
C LEU A 4 4.57 3.18 10.44
N THR A 5 5.85 2.96 10.15
CA THR A 5 6.93 3.43 11.03
C THR A 5 7.16 4.94 10.84
N PRO A 6 7.82 5.63 11.81
CA PRO A 6 8.18 7.04 11.66
C PRO A 6 9.01 7.34 10.40
N GLU A 7 9.90 6.42 10.01
CA GLU A 7 10.74 6.56 8.82
C GLU A 7 9.90 6.48 7.54
N LEU A 8 8.94 5.55 7.47
CA LEU A 8 8.02 5.45 6.34
C LEU A 8 7.10 6.67 6.26
N ARG A 9 6.60 7.14 7.41
CA ARG A 9 5.80 8.36 7.50
C ARG A 9 6.56 9.58 6.96
N ALA A 10 7.85 9.68 7.24
CA ALA A 10 8.70 10.78 6.76
C ALA A 10 9.11 10.62 5.28
N GLY A 11 9.21 9.37 4.79
CA GLY A 11 9.67 9.06 3.44
C GLY A 11 8.57 9.01 2.37
N LEU A 12 7.30 8.90 2.75
CA LEU A 12 6.19 8.89 1.79
C LEU A 12 5.97 10.28 1.18
N PRO A 13 5.79 10.38 -0.14
CA PRO A 13 5.28 11.60 -0.77
C PRO A 13 3.89 11.92 -0.22
N LYS A 14 3.59 13.22 -0.07
CA LYS A 14 2.24 13.68 0.29
C LYS A 14 1.25 13.31 -0.82
N LEU A 15 -0.04 13.21 -0.47
CA LEU A 15 -1.10 12.98 -1.44
C LEU A 15 -1.03 14.01 -2.60
N TYR A 16 -1.31 13.53 -3.81
CA TYR A 16 -1.29 14.29 -5.07
C TYR A 16 0.10 14.73 -5.59
N ALA A 17 1.19 14.37 -4.92
CA ALA A 17 2.56 14.58 -5.40
C ALA A 17 2.89 13.80 -6.69
N GLN A 18 2.21 12.67 -6.93
CA GLN A 18 2.43 11.76 -8.05
C GLN A 18 1.24 11.67 -9.03
N GLU A 19 0.17 12.45 -8.85
CA GLU A 19 -1.08 12.33 -9.65
C GLU A 19 -0.87 12.45 -11.18
N LYS A 20 0.13 13.23 -11.60
CA LYS A 20 0.47 13.41 -13.03
C LYS A 20 1.44 12.35 -13.56
N ASN A 21 1.97 11.50 -12.69
CA ASN A 21 2.87 10.42 -13.07
C ASN A 21 2.05 9.18 -13.47
N LYS A 22 2.17 8.76 -14.73
CA LYS A 22 1.49 7.56 -15.24
C LYS A 22 2.09 6.25 -14.70
N ASP A 23 3.29 6.33 -14.12
CA ASP A 23 4.01 5.20 -13.52
C ASP A 23 4.56 5.63 -12.16
N PRO A 24 3.68 5.84 -11.16
CA PRO A 24 4.06 6.35 -9.85
C PRO A 24 5.01 5.39 -9.14
N ILE A 25 5.88 5.94 -8.29
CA ILE A 25 6.77 5.15 -7.45
C ILE A 25 5.95 4.57 -6.31
N VAL A 26 5.98 3.25 -6.18
CA VAL A 26 5.46 2.52 -5.04
C VAL A 26 6.54 2.48 -3.96
N HIS A 27 6.18 2.86 -2.74
CA HIS A 27 7.09 2.94 -1.61
C HIS A 27 6.88 1.80 -0.60
N VAL A 28 5.64 1.32 -0.47
CA VAL A 28 5.28 0.32 0.54
C VAL A 28 4.34 -0.72 -0.07
N LYS A 29 4.47 -1.96 0.39
CA LYS A 29 3.54 -3.04 0.12
C LYS A 29 2.96 -3.54 1.45
N PHE A 30 1.64 -3.55 1.54
CA PHE A 30 0.90 -4.27 2.58
C PHE A 30 0.23 -5.50 1.97
N PHE A 31 0.02 -6.54 2.77
CA PHE A 31 -0.65 -7.75 2.32
C PHE A 31 -1.33 -8.48 3.47
N THR A 32 -2.35 -9.27 3.16
CA THR A 32 -2.90 -10.26 4.09
C THR A 32 -2.08 -11.55 4.00
N PRO A 33 -1.53 -12.07 5.12
CA PRO A 33 -0.74 -13.31 5.08
C PRO A 33 -1.57 -14.56 4.76
N ASP A 34 -2.88 -14.49 5.01
CA ASP A 34 -3.83 -15.60 4.98
C ASP A 34 -4.92 -15.42 3.92
N SER A 35 -4.76 -14.45 3.02
CA SER A 35 -5.66 -14.19 1.89
C SER A 35 -4.90 -13.53 0.72
N SER A 36 -5.57 -13.26 -0.39
CA SER A 36 -4.93 -12.75 -1.62
C SER A 36 -5.00 -11.22 -1.79
N TRP A 37 -5.15 -10.46 -0.70
CA TRP A 37 -5.21 -9.00 -0.76
C TRP A 37 -3.82 -8.37 -0.63
N THR A 38 -3.55 -7.40 -1.51
CA THR A 38 -2.30 -6.64 -1.57
C THR A 38 -2.60 -5.16 -1.79
N TRP A 39 -1.88 -4.29 -1.09
CA TRP A 39 -1.94 -2.84 -1.27
C TRP A 39 -0.55 -2.31 -1.61
N PHE A 40 -0.42 -1.61 -2.73
CA PHE A 40 0.80 -0.93 -3.16
C PHE A 40 0.64 0.58 -2.95
N ILE A 41 1.37 1.13 -1.98
CA ILE A 41 1.23 2.53 -1.56
C ILE A 41 2.22 3.42 -2.30
N THR A 42 1.70 4.50 -2.90
CA THR A 42 2.51 5.49 -3.61
C THR A 42 2.66 6.79 -2.82
N GLU A 43 1.67 7.14 -2.00
CA GLU A 43 1.59 8.42 -1.31
C GLU A 43 0.87 8.26 0.02
N GLY A 44 1.05 9.21 0.92
CA GLY A 44 0.22 9.33 2.10
C GLY A 44 0.49 10.59 2.91
N GLN A 45 -0.50 10.98 3.71
CA GLN A 45 -0.38 12.10 4.63
C GLN A 45 -1.23 11.88 5.88
N ALA A 46 -0.88 12.59 6.94
CA ALA A 46 -1.71 12.62 8.14
C ALA A 46 -2.95 13.49 7.89
N GLU A 47 -4.11 13.00 8.29
CA GLU A 47 -5.38 13.73 8.25
C GLU A 47 -6.10 13.55 9.57
N GLU A 48 -6.27 14.65 10.32
CA GLU A 48 -6.89 14.66 11.65
C GLU A 48 -6.33 13.56 12.57
N ASP A 49 -7.12 12.51 12.83
CA ASP A 49 -6.82 11.39 13.71
C ASP A 49 -6.38 10.10 12.97
N ASP A 50 -6.03 10.20 11.69
CA ASP A 50 -5.61 9.07 10.85
C ASP A 50 -4.41 9.41 9.95
N PHE A 51 -3.89 8.39 9.29
CA PHE A 51 -2.97 8.52 8.17
C PHE A 51 -3.61 7.91 6.93
N ILE A 52 -3.85 8.75 5.93
CA ILE A 52 -4.48 8.35 4.69
C ILE A 52 -3.41 8.11 3.64
N PHE A 53 -3.43 6.91 3.07
CA PHE A 53 -2.60 6.53 1.94
C PHE A 53 -3.39 6.68 0.64
N PHE A 54 -2.65 6.79 -0.47
CA PHE A 54 -3.15 6.52 -1.80
C PHE A 54 -2.31 5.44 -2.46
N GLY A 55 -2.96 4.52 -3.16
CA GLY A 55 -2.29 3.37 -3.73
C GLY A 55 -3.18 2.50 -4.60
N TYR A 56 -2.57 1.42 -5.10
CA TYR A 56 -3.23 0.41 -5.91
C TYR A 56 -3.55 -0.82 -5.07
N VAL A 57 -4.81 -1.24 -5.09
CA VAL A 57 -5.31 -2.38 -4.33
C VAL A 57 -5.57 -3.54 -5.29
N ILE A 58 -5.10 -4.71 -4.91
CA ILE A 58 -5.41 -5.98 -5.58
C ILE A 58 -6.15 -6.84 -4.56
N GLY A 59 -7.43 -7.08 -4.83
CA GLY A 59 -8.28 -7.97 -4.05
C GLY A 59 -9.24 -8.70 -4.97
N GLN A 60 -10.54 -8.51 -4.75
CA GLN A 60 -11.58 -8.99 -5.68
C GLN A 60 -11.54 -8.26 -7.02
N THR A 61 -11.23 -6.96 -6.97
CA THR A 61 -11.00 -6.10 -8.12
C THR A 61 -9.61 -5.48 -8.00
N ARG A 62 -9.18 -4.81 -9.07
CA ARG A 62 -7.95 -4.02 -9.06
C ARG A 62 -8.28 -2.55 -9.25
N GLU A 63 -7.90 -1.72 -8.31
CA GLU A 63 -8.30 -0.32 -8.31
C GLU A 63 -7.29 0.60 -7.64
N TRP A 64 -7.29 1.87 -8.06
CA TRP A 64 -6.59 2.94 -7.36
C TRP A 64 -7.55 3.56 -6.35
N GLY A 65 -7.08 3.81 -5.13
CA GLY A 65 -7.95 4.35 -4.09
C GLY A 65 -7.21 4.86 -2.87
N TYR A 66 -7.98 5.54 -2.02
CA TYR A 66 -7.54 5.97 -0.70
C TYR A 66 -7.68 4.82 0.29
N ILE A 67 -6.73 4.72 1.22
CA ILE A 67 -6.64 3.63 2.19
C ILE A 67 -6.36 4.23 3.56
N SER A 68 -7.21 3.94 4.55
CA SER A 68 -7.05 4.37 5.93
C SER A 68 -6.08 3.46 6.69
N LEU A 69 -5.12 4.03 7.42
CA LEU A 69 -4.25 3.26 8.32
C LEU A 69 -5.05 2.63 9.46
N ASN A 70 -6.01 3.36 10.02
CA ASN A 70 -6.88 2.85 11.07
C ASN A 70 -7.70 1.63 10.58
N GLU A 71 -8.27 1.69 9.37
CA GLU A 71 -8.97 0.55 8.78
C GLU A 71 -8.01 -0.62 8.56
N LEU A 72 -6.86 -0.41 7.89
CA LEU A 72 -5.85 -1.46 7.68
C LEU A 72 -5.44 -2.14 8.98
N SER A 73 -5.29 -1.37 10.07
CA SER A 73 -4.88 -1.90 11.38
C SER A 73 -5.99 -2.69 12.08
N SER A 74 -7.25 -2.51 11.67
CA SER A 74 -8.41 -3.22 12.23
C SER A 74 -8.81 -4.48 11.44
N VAL A 75 -8.42 -4.56 10.17
CA VAL A 75 -8.77 -5.66 9.28
C VAL A 75 -7.96 -6.91 9.63
N HIS A 76 -8.67 -8.05 9.66
CA HIS A 76 -8.10 -9.38 9.81
C HIS A 76 -8.59 -10.27 8.67
N GLY A 77 -7.71 -11.12 8.16
CA GLY A 77 -8.06 -12.08 7.12
C GLY A 77 -8.91 -13.24 7.63
N PRO A 78 -9.25 -14.21 6.74
CA PRO A 78 -10.16 -15.31 7.05
C PRO A 78 -9.73 -16.20 8.23
N TYR A 79 -8.43 -16.27 8.52
CA TYR A 79 -7.88 -17.03 9.64
C TYR A 79 -7.54 -16.14 10.83
N GLY A 80 -7.97 -14.88 10.81
CA GLY A 80 -7.76 -13.92 11.89
C GLY A 80 -6.34 -13.35 11.93
N LEU A 81 -5.56 -13.47 10.84
CA LEU A 81 -4.24 -12.83 10.78
C LEU A 81 -4.39 -11.35 10.41
N PRO A 82 -3.65 -10.45 11.08
CA PRO A 82 -3.66 -9.04 10.73
C PRO A 82 -2.94 -8.81 9.39
N ILE A 83 -3.20 -7.66 8.78
CA ILE A 83 -2.41 -7.18 7.64
C ILE A 83 -0.95 -6.98 8.06
N GLU A 84 -0.02 -7.30 7.17
CA GLU A 84 1.42 -7.14 7.37
C GLU A 84 2.02 -6.18 6.34
N ARG A 85 3.15 -5.57 6.71
CA ARG A 85 4.02 -4.81 5.81
C ARG A 85 5.16 -5.69 5.35
N ASP A 86 5.40 -5.71 4.04
CA ASP A 86 6.55 -6.40 3.47
C ASP A 86 7.85 -5.66 3.81
N LEU A 87 8.69 -6.26 4.66
CA LEU A 87 9.96 -5.68 5.12
C LEU A 87 11.07 -5.73 4.08
N HIS A 88 10.93 -6.54 3.04
CA HIS A 88 11.91 -6.73 1.99
C HIS A 88 11.48 -6.10 0.66
N PHE A 89 10.33 -5.41 0.66
CA PHE A 89 9.83 -4.69 -0.49
C PHE A 89 10.84 -3.67 -1.01
N GLN A 90 11.03 -3.67 -2.33
CA GLN A 90 11.91 -2.72 -3.01
C GLN A 90 11.08 -1.67 -3.74
N PRO A 91 11.14 -0.39 -3.32
CA PRO A 91 10.46 0.70 -4.00
C PRO A 91 10.85 0.80 -5.48
N GLY A 92 9.90 1.21 -6.30
CA GLY A 92 10.14 1.42 -7.73
C GLY A 92 8.88 1.81 -8.50
N PRO A 93 9.00 2.06 -9.81
CA PRO A 93 7.85 2.37 -10.66
C PRO A 93 6.81 1.26 -10.59
N MET A 94 5.53 1.64 -10.57
CA MET A 94 4.39 0.72 -10.47
C MET A 94 4.48 -0.42 -11.50
N SER A 95 4.83 -0.12 -12.74
CA SER A 95 4.98 -1.10 -13.83
C SER A 95 6.01 -2.19 -13.48
N GLU A 96 7.18 -1.81 -12.97
CA GLU A 96 8.21 -2.75 -12.54
C GLU A 96 7.83 -3.52 -11.29
N VAL A 97 7.15 -2.86 -10.34
CA VAL A 97 6.67 -3.49 -9.11
C VAL A 97 5.66 -4.58 -9.45
N LEU A 98 4.65 -4.30 -10.29
CA LEU A 98 3.69 -5.31 -10.73
C LEU A 98 4.37 -6.49 -11.42
N LYS A 99 5.41 -6.23 -12.23
CA LYS A 99 6.20 -7.30 -12.84
C LYS A 99 6.92 -8.16 -11.80
N ARG A 100 7.65 -7.55 -10.86
CA ARG A 100 8.41 -8.26 -9.81
C ARG A 100 7.50 -9.08 -8.91
N GLU A 101 6.32 -8.55 -8.61
CA GLU A 101 5.32 -9.16 -7.74
C GLU A 101 4.38 -10.14 -8.48
N GLY A 102 4.56 -10.34 -9.79
CA GLY A 102 3.78 -11.30 -10.58
C GLY A 102 2.36 -10.87 -10.93
N HIS A 103 2.08 -9.56 -10.93
CA HIS A 103 0.78 -8.94 -11.22
C HIS A 103 0.72 -8.23 -12.60
N GLU A 104 1.66 -8.51 -13.49
CA GLU A 104 1.85 -7.84 -14.80
C GLU A 104 0.65 -7.97 -15.77
N GLN A 105 -0.26 -8.93 -15.54
CA GLN A 105 -1.46 -9.11 -16.38
C GLN A 105 -2.75 -8.95 -15.57
N GLY A 106 -3.52 -7.93 -15.95
CA GLY A 106 -4.93 -7.67 -15.61
C GLY A 106 -5.46 -6.58 -16.51
#